data_AF-A0A6N6PCT5-F1
#
_entry.id   AF-A0A6N6PCT5-F1
#
_cell.length_a   1.000
_cell.length_b   1.000
_cell.length_c   1.000
_cell.angle_alpha   90.00
_cell.angle_beta   90.00
_cell.angle_gamma   90.00
#
_symmetry.space_group_name_H-M   'P 1'
#
loop_
_entity.id
_entity.type
_entity.pdbx_description
1 polymer ?
#
loop_
_entity_poly.entity_id
_entity_poly.type
_entity_poly.pdbx_seq_one_letter_code
_entity_poly.pdbx_strand_id
1 'polypeptide(L)'
;MSEELKKRTAKFALDGIGLCADFPQVLETRHAIGQVIRSSSSVAANYRSACRGKSKADFISKPGTVEGEADETGFWLEIRTSAFELSQS
;
A
#
# COMPACT_ATOMS: atom_id res chain seq x y z
N MET A 1 18.17 7.93 9.02
CA MET A 1 16.92 8.36 8.36
C MET A 1 16.43 7.33 7.33
N SER A 2 17.27 6.88 6.38
CA SER A 2 16.90 5.84 5.40
C SER A 2 16.44 4.51 6.03
N GLU A 3 17.18 3.96 7.01
CA GLU A 3 16.83 2.65 7.60
C GLU A 3 15.52 2.64 8.39
N GLU A 4 15.17 3.76 9.04
CA GLU A 4 13.92 3.85 9.80
C GLU A 4 12.70 3.81 8.88
N LEU A 5 12.74 4.60 7.79
CA LEU A 5 11.67 4.57 6.79
C LEU A 5 11.61 3.24 6.03
N LYS A 6 12.74 2.53 5.82
CA LYS A 6 12.72 1.16 5.28
C LYS A 6 11.95 0.22 6.19
N LYS A 7 12.15 0.31 7.51
CA LYS A 7 11.41 -0.50 8.49
C LYS A 7 9.94 -0.14 8.52
N ARG A 8 9.61 1.15 8.56
CA ARG A 8 8.22 1.63 8.58
C ARG A 8 7.44 1.24 7.33
N THR A 9 8.03 1.41 6.14
CA THR A 9 7.37 1.02 4.88
C THR A 9 7.24 -0.50 4.74
N ALA A 10 8.22 -1.28 5.20
CA ALA A 10 8.09 -2.75 5.26
C ALA A 10 6.99 -3.19 6.24
N LYS A 11 6.91 -2.55 7.41
CA LYS A 11 5.82 -2.80 8.37
C LYS A 11 4.47 -2.44 7.76
N PHE A 12 4.34 -1.30 7.08
CA PHE A 12 3.11 -0.89 6.40
C PHE A 12 2.63 -1.93 5.38
N ALA A 13 3.53 -2.49 4.57
CA ALA A 13 3.19 -3.57 3.65
C ALA A 13 2.69 -4.83 4.37
N LEU A 14 3.36 -5.23 5.46
CA LEU A 14 2.96 -6.40 6.26
C LEU A 14 1.62 -6.18 6.97
N ASP A 15 1.38 -4.98 7.50
CA ASP A 15 0.13 -4.62 8.14
C ASP A 15 -1.02 -4.64 7.12
N GLY A 16 -0.81 -4.13 5.90
CA GLY A 16 -1.79 -4.19 4.82
C GLY A 16 -2.14 -5.62 4.41
N ILE A 17 -1.14 -6.50 4.30
CA ILE A 17 -1.35 -7.93 4.03
C ILE A 17 -2.10 -8.61 5.18
N GLY A 18 -1.69 -8.35 6.42
CA GLY A 18 -2.31 -8.92 7.61
C GLY A 18 -3.77 -8.49 7.75
N LEU A 19 -4.04 -7.20 7.57
CA LEU A 19 -5.40 -6.64 7.57
C LEU A 19 -6.30 -7.32 6.52
N CYS A 20 -5.76 -7.59 5.33
CA CYS A 20 -6.48 -8.27 4.26
C CYS A 20 -6.79 -9.75 4.55
N ALA A 21 -6.00 -10.40 5.41
CA ALA A 21 -6.23 -11.79 5.79
C ALA A 21 -7.52 -11.96 6.62
N ASP A 22 -7.89 -10.94 7.39
CA ASP A 22 -9.08 -10.96 8.26
C ASP A 22 -10.37 -10.54 7.54
N PHE A 23 -10.28 -10.11 6.27
CA PHE A 23 -11.44 -9.64 5.52
C PHE A 23 -12.22 -10.79 4.85
N PRO A 24 -13.57 -10.69 4.79
CA PRO A 24 -14.39 -11.59 3.99
C PRO A 24 -13.95 -11.56 2.51
N GLN A 25 -13.56 -12.72 1.98
CA GLN A 25 -13.08 -12.90 0.61
C GLN A 25 -14.24 -13.17 -0.35
N VAL A 26 -15.19 -12.24 -0.41
CA VAL A 26 -16.37 -12.30 -1.30
C VAL A 26 -16.11 -11.54 -2.60
N LEU A 27 -16.94 -11.77 -3.63
CA LEU A 27 -16.71 -11.24 -4.98
C LEU A 27 -16.60 -9.71 -4.99
N GLU A 28 -17.44 -9.06 -4.19
CA GLU A 28 -17.63 -7.61 -4.10
C GLU A 28 -16.40 -6.92 -3.49
N THR A 29 -15.69 -7.58 -2.57
CA THR A 29 -14.53 -7.01 -1.85
C THR A 29 -13.19 -7.50 -2.39
N ARG A 30 -13.16 -8.63 -3.10
CA ARG A 30 -11.93 -9.30 -3.54
C ARG A 30 -11.02 -8.42 -4.39
N HIS A 31 -11.59 -7.60 -5.27
CA HIS A 31 -10.79 -6.69 -6.09
C HIS A 31 -10.05 -5.66 -5.22
N ALA A 32 -10.77 -5.00 -4.32
CA ALA A 32 -10.20 -3.99 -3.43
C ALA A 32 -9.15 -4.59 -2.48
N ILE A 33 -9.39 -5.79 -1.94
CA ILE A 33 -8.41 -6.53 -1.14
C ILE A 33 -7.10 -6.75 -1.91
N GLY A 34 -7.18 -7.21 -3.16
CA GLY A 34 -6.00 -7.41 -4.00
C GLY A 34 -5.23 -6.12 -4.25
N GLN A 35 -5.94 -5.00 -4.42
CA GLN A 35 -5.31 -3.70 -4.63
C GLN A 35 -4.65 -3.14 -3.38
N VAL A 36 -5.23 -3.34 -2.19
CA VAL A 36 -4.59 -2.98 -0.90
C VAL A 36 -3.27 -3.74 -0.73
N ILE A 37 -3.26 -5.05 -1.00
CA ILE A 37 -2.03 -5.86 -0.92
C ILE A 37 -0.97 -5.34 -1.91
N ARG A 38 -1.38 -5.03 -3.14
CA ARG A 38 -0.47 -4.56 -4.20
C ARG A 38 0.13 -3.20 -3.85
N SER A 39 -0.70 -2.20 -3.61
CA SER A 39 -0.29 -0.80 -3.34
C SER A 39 0.53 -0.68 -2.06
N SER A 40 0.13 -1.35 -0.97
CA SER A 40 0.91 -1.35 0.29
C SER A 40 2.29 -1.99 0.12
N SER A 41 2.41 -3.05 -0.69
CA SER A 41 3.69 -3.67 -1.05
C SER A 41 4.55 -2.77 -1.93
N SER A 42 3.93 -2.04 -2.87
CA SER A 42 4.59 -1.06 -3.73
C SER A 42 5.24 0.06 -2.93
N VAL A 43 4.63 0.55 -1.85
CA VAL A 43 5.22 1.55 -0.94
C VAL A 43 6.61 1.08 -0.45
N ALA A 44 6.69 -0.15 0.07
CA ALA A 44 7.95 -0.73 0.55
C ALA A 44 8.97 -0.96 -0.58
N ALA A 45 8.51 -1.48 -1.72
CA ALA A 45 9.37 -1.76 -2.87
C ALA A 45 9.96 -0.48 -3.47
N ASN A 46 9.14 0.54 -3.67
CA ASN A 46 9.53 1.83 -4.22
C ASN A 46 10.46 2.58 -3.27
N TYR A 47 10.19 2.56 -1.95
CA TYR A 47 11.10 3.18 -0.99
C TYR A 47 12.48 2.49 -0.95
N ARG A 48 12.52 1.16 -1.01
CA ARG A 48 13.77 0.39 -1.12
C ARG A 48 14.52 0.70 -2.42
N SER A 49 13.81 0.84 -3.54
CA SER A 49 14.38 1.23 -4.83
C SER A 49 14.93 2.65 -4.80
N ALA A 50 14.25 3.58 -4.13
CA ALA A 50 14.72 4.95 -3.92
C ALA A 50 16.03 4.99 -3.13
N CYS A 51 16.14 4.17 -2.09
CA CYS A 51 17.37 4.07 -1.30
C CYS A 51 18.57 3.47 -2.06
N ARG A 52 18.35 2.81 -3.21
CA ARG A 52 19.41 2.30 -4.10
C ARG A 52 19.79 3.30 -5.21
N GLY A 53 19.05 4.39 -5.38
CA GLY A 53 19.31 5.41 -6.38
C GLY A 53 20.70 6.04 -6.19
N LYS A 54 21.46 6.15 -7.27
CA LYS A 54 22.85 6.66 -7.24
C LYS A 54 22.93 8.19 -7.25
N SER A 55 21.83 8.90 -7.49
CA SER A 55 21.79 10.36 -7.58
C SER A 55 20.82 11.01 -6.58
N LYS A 56 21.13 12.25 -6.18
CA LYS A 56 20.27 13.09 -5.31
C LYS A 56 18.91 13.37 -5.95
N ALA A 57 18.87 13.47 -7.28
CA ALA A 57 17.64 13.67 -8.06
C ALA A 57 16.71 12.43 -8.00
N ASP A 58 17.26 11.21 -8.09
CA ASP A 58 16.50 9.97 -7.90
C ASP A 58 15.92 9.85 -6.50
N PHE A 59 16.62 10.38 -5.50
CA PHE A 59 16.16 10.38 -4.11
C PHE A 59 15.03 11.39 -3.86
N ILE A 60 14.92 12.46 -4.67
CA ILE A 60 13.92 13.52 -4.52
C ILE A 60 12.63 13.23 -5.33
N SER A 61 12.71 12.53 -6.47
CA SER A 61 11.52 12.23 -7.28
C SER A 61 10.73 11.00 -6.81
N LYS A 62 11.41 9.99 -6.28
CA LYS A 62 10.80 8.71 -5.85
C LYS A 62 9.92 8.77 -4.59
N PRO A 63 10.09 9.72 -3.64
CA PRO A 63 9.15 9.91 -2.54
C PRO A 63 7.72 10.18 -3.01
N GLY A 64 7.51 10.89 -4.12
CA GLY A 64 6.17 11.12 -4.67
C GLY A 64 5.49 9.85 -5.18
N THR A 65 6.26 8.90 -5.72
CA THR A 65 5.74 7.56 -6.05
C THR A 65 5.36 6.77 -4.80
N VAL A 66 6.19 6.81 -3.76
CA VAL A 66 5.90 6.12 -2.49
C VAL A 66 4.65 6.71 -1.81
N GLU A 67 4.50 8.03 -1.86
CA GLU A 67 3.32 8.74 -1.36
C GLU A 67 2.06 8.38 -2.16
N GLY A 68 2.12 8.39 -3.49
CA GLY A 68 0.99 7.99 -4.34
C GLY A 68 0.51 6.56 -4.10
N GLU A 69 1.43 5.62 -3.88
CA GLU A 69 1.07 4.22 -3.55
C GLU A 69 0.45 4.09 -2.14
N ALA A 70 0.85 4.95 -1.20
CA ALA A 70 0.25 4.99 0.13
C ALA A 70 -1.17 5.57 0.09
N ASP A 71 -1.39 6.62 -0.69
CA ASP A 71 -2.71 7.21 -0.95
C ASP A 71 -3.63 6.21 -1.66
N GLU A 72 -3.13 5.53 -2.70
CA GLU A 72 -3.85 4.46 -3.39
C GLU A 72 -4.25 3.33 -2.41
N THR A 73 -3.37 2.96 -1.47
CA THR A 73 -3.70 1.98 -0.42
C THR A 73 -4.90 2.44 0.42
N GLY A 74 -4.94 3.72 0.81
CA GLY A 74 -6.05 4.31 1.56
C GLY A 74 -7.36 4.30 0.78
N PHE A 75 -7.32 4.73 -0.48
CA PHE A 75 -8.48 4.71 -1.37
C PHE A 75 -9.10 3.30 -1.49
N TRP A 76 -8.29 2.26 -1.67
CA TRP A 76 -8.82 0.90 -1.79
C TRP A 76 -9.42 0.36 -0.49
N LEU A 77 -8.96 0.81 0.68
CA LEU A 77 -9.58 0.48 1.96
C LEU A 77 -10.98 1.10 2.10
N GLU A 78 -11.16 2.33 1.62
CA GLU A 78 -12.46 3.01 1.56
C GLU A 78 -13.42 2.27 0.61
N ILE A 79 -12.98 2.01 -0.62
CA ILE A 79 -13.77 1.28 -1.64
C ILE A 79 -14.21 -0.09 -1.12
N ARG A 80 -13.31 -0.83 -0.47
CA ARG A 80 -13.64 -2.14 0.12
C ARG A 80 -14.77 -2.01 1.15
N THR A 81 -14.73 -0.99 1.99
CA THR A 81 -15.71 -0.77 3.05
C THR A 81 -17.08 -0.43 2.46
N SER A 82 -17.13 0.51 1.51
CA SER A 82 -18.37 0.85 0.81
C SER A 82 -18.92 -0.32 -0.02
N ALA A 83 -18.08 -1.09 -0.69
CA ALA A 83 -18.52 -2.27 -1.44
C ALA A 83 -19.12 -3.35 -0.53
N PHE A 84 -18.54 -3.54 0.65
CA PHE A 84 -19.09 -4.45 1.65
C PHE A 84 -20.47 -3.97 2.14
N GLU A 85 -20.62 -2.69 2.48
CA GLU A 85 -21.90 -2.12 2.93
C GLU A 85 -23.01 -2.27 1.89
N LEU A 86 -22.72 -1.98 0.61
CA LEU A 86 -23.67 -2.13 -0.50
C LEU A 86 -24.09 -3.59 -0.75
N SER A 87 -23.25 -4.56 -0.39
CA SER A 87 -23.59 -5.99 -0.51
C SER A 87 -24.57 -6.47 0.57
N GLN A 88 -24.72 -5.72 1.65
CA GLN A 88 -25.58 -6.06 2.79
C GLN A 88 -26.93 -5.32 2.78
N SER A 89 -27.14 -4.39 1.83
CA SER A 89 -28.37 -3.62 1.63
C SER A 89 -29.26 -4.22 0.56
#